data_AF-A0A2S6GH01-F1
#
_entry.id   AF-A0A2S6GH01-F1
#
_cell.length_a   1.000
_cell.length_b   1.000
_cell.length_c   1.000
_cell.angle_alpha   90.00
_cell.angle_beta   90.00
_cell.angle_gamma   90.00
#
_symmetry.space_group_name_H-M   'P 1'
#
loop_
_entity.id
_entity.type
_entity.pdbx_description
1 polymer ?
#
loop_
_entity_poly.entity_id
_entity_poly.type
_entity_poly.pdbx_seq_one_letter_code
_entity_poly.pdbx_strand_id
1 'polypeptide(L)'
;MALLFELPYLNPPNPITTGHFGTDELRALALTTANEALLGPIIAALPIALVALAKTAPTRRSATAWIAFPLLAVATLLAGLAAQAQWFQYHIVALAILAATTWSLAVTRWHAHYGRLPWTLVTTTAILGIATPLAVAPPLPWRLAHAKEVFLVAALLVLAATALTAVARTGLRRTSLRPPTATVVASVAATAALAVPTWPQSPYSYSNVHSAYTNTERVTTTQTRLANMAEAHTLIGPDTQVMYLAFGDLDYLLNNPTTCTYPSPVFLQRSTYLPKAATLESYREALACLDDPNIHYLVWQPSWFTPSALPQDAQTKLTTTWTCPPPPPPPPPELIYCPRK
;
A
#
# COMPACT_ATOMS: atom_id res chain seq x y z
N MET A 1 -10.70 -25.78 -5.55
CA MET A 1 -9.38 -25.84 -6.23
C MET A 1 -9.30 -24.94 -7.46
N ALA A 2 -10.38 -24.71 -8.22
CA ALA A 2 -10.37 -23.84 -9.41
C ALA A 2 -9.87 -22.41 -9.14
N LEU A 3 -10.28 -21.80 -8.03
CA LEU A 3 -9.94 -20.42 -7.69
C LEU A 3 -8.43 -20.10 -7.70
N LEU A 4 -7.58 -20.99 -7.17
CA LEU A 4 -6.12 -20.74 -7.12
C LEU A 4 -5.49 -20.63 -8.50
N PHE A 5 -6.08 -21.27 -9.52
CA PHE A 5 -5.58 -21.21 -10.89
C PHE A 5 -6.17 -20.04 -11.68
N GLU A 6 -7.29 -19.48 -11.26
CA GLU A 6 -7.99 -18.41 -11.99
C GLU A 6 -7.55 -17.00 -11.58
N LEU A 7 -7.13 -16.80 -10.33
CA LEU A 7 -6.67 -15.49 -9.82
C LEU A 7 -5.58 -14.82 -10.68
N PRO A 8 -4.55 -15.53 -11.19
CA PRO A 8 -3.56 -14.92 -12.08
C PRO A 8 -4.15 -14.30 -13.34
N TYR A 9 -5.28 -14.81 -13.84
CA TYR A 9 -5.97 -14.29 -15.04
C TYR A 9 -6.76 -13.01 -14.78
N LEU A 10 -6.97 -12.64 -13.51
CA LEU A 10 -7.61 -11.38 -13.13
C LEU A 10 -6.62 -10.21 -13.00
N ASN A 11 -5.32 -10.50 -13.00
CA ASN A 11 -4.32 -9.46 -12.96
C ASN A 11 -4.31 -8.70 -14.28
N PRO A 12 -4.13 -7.36 -14.26
CA PRO A 12 -3.84 -6.62 -15.47
C PRO A 12 -2.57 -7.20 -16.14
N PRO A 13 -2.36 -6.93 -17.44
CA PRO A 13 -1.13 -7.27 -18.12
C PRO A 13 0.08 -6.84 -17.29
N ASN A 14 0.97 -7.79 -17.03
CA ASN A 14 2.17 -7.63 -16.20
C ASN A 14 3.36 -8.32 -16.89
N PRO A 15 4.60 -8.03 -16.46
CA PRO A 15 5.80 -8.56 -17.10
C PRO A 15 5.87 -10.09 -17.22
N ILE A 16 5.25 -10.82 -16.29
CA ILE A 16 5.18 -12.29 -16.37
C ILE A 16 4.29 -12.71 -17.54
N THR A 17 3.13 -12.06 -17.68
CA THR A 17 2.15 -12.38 -18.73
C THR A 17 2.51 -11.83 -20.12
N THR A 18 3.20 -10.69 -20.17
CA THR A 18 3.59 -10.03 -21.44
C THR A 18 4.98 -10.47 -21.91
N GLY A 19 5.81 -11.04 -21.03
CA GLY A 19 7.21 -11.37 -21.31
C GLY A 19 8.10 -10.13 -21.48
N HIS A 20 7.61 -8.94 -21.09
CA HIS A 20 8.32 -7.68 -21.29
C HIS A 20 8.29 -6.81 -20.03
N PHE A 21 9.45 -6.28 -19.64
CA PHE A 21 9.59 -5.26 -18.60
C PHE A 21 10.12 -3.98 -19.25
N GLY A 22 9.23 -3.03 -19.48
CA GLY A 22 9.50 -1.82 -20.25
C GLY A 22 9.86 -0.61 -19.39
N THR A 23 9.91 0.55 -20.05
CA THR A 23 10.19 1.84 -19.40
C THR A 23 9.08 2.27 -18.46
N ASP A 24 7.82 1.91 -18.75
CA ASP A 24 6.67 2.30 -17.95
C ASP A 24 6.62 1.51 -16.63
N GLU A 25 6.88 0.21 -16.65
CA GLU A 25 6.99 -0.59 -15.43
C GLU A 25 8.21 -0.17 -14.59
N LEU A 26 9.34 0.14 -15.23
CA LEU A 26 10.51 0.67 -14.53
C LEU A 26 10.20 2.01 -13.85
N ARG A 27 9.50 2.91 -14.55
CA ARG A 27 9.07 4.20 -14.01
C ARG A 27 8.09 4.01 -12.85
N ALA A 28 7.11 3.13 -12.99
CA ALA A 28 6.14 2.84 -11.94
C ALA A 28 6.81 2.21 -10.70
N LEU A 29 7.75 1.29 -10.89
CA LEU A 29 8.55 0.70 -9.82
C LEU A 29 9.38 1.76 -9.08
N ALA A 30 10.04 2.65 -9.83
CA ALA A 30 10.85 3.73 -9.27
C ALA A 30 9.98 4.73 -8.48
N LEU A 31 8.84 5.16 -9.05
CA LEU A 31 7.91 6.07 -8.39
C LEU A 31 7.30 5.46 -7.13
N THR A 32 6.93 4.18 -7.17
CA THR A 32 6.39 3.46 -6.01
C THR A 32 7.44 3.40 -4.91
N THR A 33 8.65 2.95 -5.23
CA THR A 33 9.75 2.85 -4.27
C THR A 33 10.11 4.22 -3.68
N ALA A 34 10.12 5.28 -4.50
CA ALA A 34 10.38 6.64 -4.04
C ALA A 34 9.27 7.15 -3.10
N ASN A 35 8.00 6.91 -3.44
CA ASN A 35 6.87 7.24 -2.57
C ASN A 35 6.99 6.55 -1.21
N GLU A 36 7.32 5.25 -1.21
CA GLU A 36 7.49 4.49 0.02
C GLU A 36 8.70 4.94 0.83
N ALA A 37 9.81 5.28 0.18
CA ALA A 37 10.97 5.84 0.88
C ALA A 37 10.66 7.21 1.51
N LEU A 38 9.85 8.03 0.86
CA LEU A 38 9.44 9.33 1.39
C LEU A 38 8.49 9.16 2.58
N LEU A 39 7.44 8.36 2.44
CA LEU A 39 6.39 8.15 3.45
C LEU A 39 6.82 7.21 4.59
N GLY A 40 7.78 6.33 4.34
CA GLY A 40 8.50 5.55 5.34
C GLY A 40 9.97 5.97 5.42
N PRO A 41 10.30 7.10 6.10
CA PRO A 41 11.67 7.61 6.21
C PRO A 41 12.74 6.61 6.65
N ILE A 42 12.36 5.56 7.37
CA ILE A 42 13.26 4.48 7.76
C ILE A 42 13.82 3.73 6.54
N ILE A 43 13.02 3.59 5.47
CA ILE A 43 13.41 3.01 4.18
C ILE A 43 14.43 3.92 3.50
N ALA A 44 14.20 5.24 3.48
CA ALA A 44 15.14 6.21 2.92
C ALA A 44 16.51 6.20 3.63
N ALA A 45 16.55 5.85 4.92
CA ALA A 45 17.78 5.74 5.69
C ALA A 45 18.60 4.46 5.42
N LEU A 46 18.06 3.50 4.66
CA LEU A 46 18.70 2.20 4.40
C LEU A 46 20.12 2.32 3.80
N PRO A 47 20.39 3.15 2.78
CA PRO A 47 21.75 3.28 2.22
C PRO A 47 22.78 3.73 3.27
N ILE A 48 22.38 4.64 4.16
CA ILE A 48 23.24 5.15 5.24
C ILE A 48 23.54 4.03 6.25
N ALA A 49 22.52 3.25 6.61
CA ALA A 49 22.65 2.10 7.51
C ALA A 49 23.58 1.02 6.95
N LEU A 50 23.47 0.70 5.65
CA LEU A 50 24.34 -0.28 4.99
C LEU A 50 25.82 0.16 4.99
N VAL A 51 26.09 1.43 4.71
CA VAL A 51 27.45 1.98 4.79
C VAL A 51 27.97 1.95 6.22
N ALA A 52 27.14 2.30 7.21
CA ALA A 52 27.51 2.22 8.62
C ALA A 52 27.86 0.77 9.02
N LEU A 53 27.05 -0.22 8.61
CA LEU A 53 27.33 -1.65 8.85
C LEU A 53 28.63 -2.11 8.20
N ALA A 54 28.84 -1.77 6.92
CA ALA A 54 30.04 -2.12 6.18
C ALA A 54 31.31 -1.59 6.84
N LYS A 55 31.26 -0.40 7.46
CA LYS A 55 32.39 0.18 8.20
C LYS A 55 32.68 -0.50 9.54
N THR A 56 31.68 -1.12 10.16
CA THR A 56 31.83 -1.92 11.39
C THR A 56 32.19 -3.39 11.13
N ALA A 57 32.44 -3.74 9.86
CA ALA A 57 32.74 -5.09 9.46
C ALA A 57 34.21 -5.43 9.77
N PRO A 58 34.50 -6.61 10.35
CA PRO A 58 35.88 -7.02 10.67
C PRO A 58 36.74 -7.28 9.43
N THR A 59 36.12 -7.64 8.31
CA THR A 59 36.81 -7.99 7.06
C THR A 59 36.11 -7.39 5.84
N ARG A 60 36.82 -7.29 4.71
CA ARG A 60 36.23 -6.89 3.42
C ARG A 60 35.10 -7.82 2.99
N ARG A 61 35.25 -9.13 3.18
CA ARG A 61 34.20 -10.12 2.86
C ARG A 61 32.93 -9.87 3.66
N SER A 62 33.05 -9.62 4.96
CA SER A 62 31.90 -9.26 5.80
C SER A 62 31.28 -7.91 5.41
N ALA A 63 32.10 -6.92 5.03
CA ALA A 63 31.59 -5.63 4.53
C ALA A 63 30.75 -5.82 3.26
N THR A 64 31.24 -6.62 2.31
CA THR A 64 30.49 -6.96 1.10
C THR A 64 29.20 -7.70 1.45
N ALA A 65 29.23 -8.65 2.38
CA ALA A 65 28.03 -9.38 2.81
C ALA A 65 26.97 -8.45 3.43
N TRP A 66 27.37 -7.48 4.25
CA TRP A 66 26.45 -6.49 4.83
C TRP A 66 25.74 -5.63 3.80
N ILE A 67 26.31 -5.46 2.62
CA ILE A 67 25.70 -4.72 1.51
C ILE A 67 24.90 -5.67 0.60
N ALA A 68 25.50 -6.79 0.21
CA ALA A 68 24.95 -7.69 -0.79
C ALA A 68 23.65 -8.37 -0.34
N PHE A 69 23.56 -8.83 0.91
CA PHE A 69 22.34 -9.53 1.37
C PHE A 69 21.12 -8.61 1.45
N PRO A 70 21.19 -7.41 2.06
CA PRO A 70 20.06 -6.48 2.03
C PRO A 70 19.70 -6.03 0.62
N LEU A 71 20.69 -5.78 -0.26
CA LEU A 71 20.40 -5.43 -1.66
C LEU A 71 19.70 -6.58 -2.40
N LEU A 72 20.10 -7.82 -2.17
CA LEU A 72 19.41 -8.99 -2.72
C LEU A 72 17.97 -9.08 -2.20
N ALA A 73 17.76 -8.88 -0.90
CA ALA A 73 16.42 -8.88 -0.30
C ALA A 73 15.54 -7.77 -0.89
N VAL A 74 16.06 -6.54 -1.03
CA VAL A 74 15.38 -5.43 -1.71
C VAL A 74 15.03 -5.82 -3.14
N ALA A 75 16.00 -6.36 -3.91
CA ALA A 75 15.77 -6.79 -5.29
C ALA A 75 14.68 -7.86 -5.39
N THR A 76 14.64 -8.84 -4.48
CA THR A 76 13.60 -9.87 -4.44
C THR A 76 12.22 -9.27 -4.14
N LEU A 77 12.12 -8.35 -3.20
CA LEU A 77 10.86 -7.66 -2.88
C LEU A 77 10.35 -6.83 -4.07
N LEU A 78 11.25 -6.05 -4.70
CA LEU A 78 10.92 -5.24 -5.87
C LEU A 78 10.59 -6.10 -7.09
N ALA A 79 11.23 -7.26 -7.25
CA ALA A 79 10.88 -8.22 -8.30
C ALA A 79 9.47 -8.78 -8.10
N GLY A 80 9.07 -9.08 -6.86
CA GLY A 80 7.70 -9.47 -6.53
C GLY A 80 6.68 -8.38 -6.86
N LEU A 81 6.98 -7.13 -6.52
CA LEU A 81 6.15 -5.98 -6.89
C LEU A 81 6.02 -5.81 -8.42
N ALA A 82 7.16 -5.86 -9.12
CA ALA A 82 7.22 -5.75 -10.58
C ALA A 82 6.45 -6.88 -11.28
N ALA A 83 6.58 -8.12 -10.79
CA ALA A 83 5.88 -9.29 -11.28
C ALA A 83 4.36 -9.14 -11.21
N GLN A 84 3.85 -8.54 -10.14
CA GLN A 84 2.41 -8.31 -9.96
C GLN A 84 1.88 -7.12 -10.78
N ALA A 85 2.76 -6.17 -11.12
CA ALA A 85 2.40 -4.88 -11.73
C ALA A 85 1.27 -4.14 -10.98
N GLN A 86 1.17 -4.36 -9.67
CA GLN A 86 0.22 -3.72 -8.78
C GLN A 86 0.97 -2.82 -7.80
N TRP A 87 0.96 -1.53 -8.08
CA TRP A 87 1.82 -0.51 -7.45
C TRP A 87 1.28 0.01 -6.11
N PHE A 88 0.81 -0.90 -5.24
CA PHE A 88 0.28 -0.56 -3.92
C PHE A 88 1.34 -0.64 -2.84
N GLN A 89 1.27 0.28 -1.86
CA GLN A 89 2.25 0.38 -0.76
C GLN A 89 2.39 -0.94 0.04
N TYR A 90 1.27 -1.62 0.29
CA TYR A 90 1.25 -2.82 1.13
C TYR A 90 2.06 -3.98 0.52
N HIS A 91 2.28 -3.99 -0.80
CA HIS A 91 3.12 -4.99 -1.45
C HIS A 91 4.60 -4.90 -1.06
N ILE A 92 5.05 -3.77 -0.50
CA ILE A 92 6.42 -3.59 -0.06
C ILE A 92 6.55 -3.31 1.44
N VAL A 93 5.56 -3.67 2.25
CA VAL A 93 5.63 -3.55 3.73
C VAL A 93 6.87 -4.24 4.31
N ALA A 94 7.31 -5.35 3.70
CA ALA A 94 8.52 -6.06 4.10
C ALA A 94 9.80 -5.21 3.97
N LEU A 95 9.81 -4.22 3.07
CA LEU A 95 10.93 -3.28 2.91
C LEU A 95 11.09 -2.39 4.16
N ALA A 96 9.99 -1.95 4.77
CA ALA A 96 10.04 -1.18 6.01
C ALA A 96 10.63 -2.00 7.17
N ILE A 97 10.26 -3.28 7.26
CA ILE A 97 10.79 -4.21 8.28
C ILE A 97 12.29 -4.44 8.04
N LEU A 98 12.69 -4.73 6.81
CA LEU A 98 14.11 -4.88 6.43
C LEU A 98 14.91 -3.61 6.74
N ALA A 99 14.37 -2.44 6.43
CA ALA A 99 15.04 -1.16 6.69
C ALA A 99 15.18 -0.89 8.19
N ALA A 100 14.12 -1.06 8.99
CA ALA A 100 14.15 -0.84 10.43
C ALA A 100 15.12 -1.80 11.15
N THR A 101 15.14 -3.07 10.76
CA THR A 101 16.06 -4.08 11.32
C THR A 101 17.51 -3.77 10.95
N THR A 102 17.77 -3.42 9.69
CA THR A 102 19.11 -3.01 9.22
C THR A 102 19.58 -1.74 9.92
N TRP A 103 18.69 -0.76 10.10
CA TRP A 103 18.97 0.49 10.81
C TRP A 103 19.35 0.22 12.27
N SER A 104 18.56 -0.58 12.98
CA SER A 104 18.80 -0.93 14.39
C SER A 104 20.13 -1.67 14.57
N LEU A 105 20.42 -2.63 13.67
CA LEU A 105 21.69 -3.35 13.66
C LEU A 105 22.86 -2.41 13.40
N ALA A 106 22.72 -1.46 12.45
CA ALA A 106 23.74 -0.47 12.13
C ALA A 106 24.09 0.40 13.34
N VAL A 107 23.07 0.94 14.03
CA VAL A 107 23.26 1.74 15.25
C VAL A 107 23.94 0.94 16.34
N THR A 108 23.44 -0.28 16.61
CA THR A 108 23.96 -1.14 17.68
C THR A 108 25.41 -1.52 17.45
N ARG A 109 25.75 -2.00 16.24
CA ARG A 109 27.11 -2.40 15.89
C ARG A 109 28.06 -1.20 15.89
N TRP A 110 27.62 -0.06 15.35
CA TRP A 110 28.45 1.15 15.32
C TRP A 110 28.75 1.64 16.74
N HIS A 111 27.74 1.68 17.61
CA HIS A 111 27.92 2.06 19.01
C HIS A 111 28.84 1.10 19.75
N ALA A 112 28.66 -0.22 19.58
CA ALA A 112 29.53 -1.22 20.20
C ALA A 112 30.99 -1.11 19.74
N HIS A 113 31.22 -0.82 18.46
CA HIS A 113 32.56 -0.78 17.88
C HIS A 113 33.29 0.55 18.10
N TYR A 114 32.61 1.69 18.01
CA TYR A 114 33.22 3.02 18.10
C TYR A 114 32.92 3.77 19.42
N GLY A 115 32.05 3.25 20.28
CA GLY A 115 31.66 3.88 21.56
C GLY A 115 30.85 5.17 21.42
N ARG A 116 30.24 5.42 20.27
CA ARG A 116 29.41 6.61 19.97
C ARG A 116 28.34 6.26 18.94
N LEU A 117 27.29 7.07 18.84
CA LEU A 117 26.25 6.88 17.82
C LEU A 117 26.77 7.15 16.39
N PRO A 118 26.21 6.48 15.36
CA PRO A 118 26.41 6.88 13.98
C PRO A 118 25.58 8.16 13.73
N TRP A 119 26.11 9.31 14.16
CA TRP A 119 25.35 10.56 14.18
C TRP A 119 24.73 10.89 12.84
N THR A 120 25.44 10.72 11.72
CA THR A 120 24.88 10.95 10.38
C THR A 120 23.62 10.13 10.11
N LEU A 121 23.59 8.85 10.52
CA LEU A 121 22.41 8.01 10.40
C LEU A 121 21.28 8.52 11.30
N VAL A 122 21.57 8.71 12.59
CA VAL A 122 20.57 9.10 13.60
C VAL A 122 19.98 10.48 13.31
N THR A 123 20.81 11.48 12.96
CA THR A 123 20.36 12.84 12.65
C THR A 123 19.58 12.88 11.35
N THR A 124 20.03 12.19 10.29
CA THR A 124 19.27 12.15 9.03
C THR A 124 17.92 11.45 9.22
N THR A 125 17.86 10.34 9.98
CA THR A 125 16.60 9.69 10.31
C THR A 125 15.67 10.60 11.11
N ALA A 126 16.18 11.34 12.09
CA ALA A 126 15.38 12.32 12.84
C ALA A 126 14.88 13.47 11.95
N ILE A 127 15.75 14.02 11.10
CA ILE A 127 15.39 15.08 10.14
C ILE A 127 14.27 14.60 9.22
N LEU A 128 14.40 13.41 8.62
CA LEU A 128 13.36 12.87 7.74
C LEU A 128 12.06 12.58 8.51
N GLY A 129 12.15 12.02 9.72
CA GLY A 129 10.98 11.75 10.57
C GLY A 129 10.19 13.01 10.95
N ILE A 130 10.84 14.17 11.03
CA ILE A 130 10.20 15.46 11.30
C ILE A 130 9.77 16.17 10.01
N ALA A 131 10.65 16.18 8.99
CA ALA A 131 10.42 16.91 7.76
C ALA A 131 9.35 16.28 6.88
N THR A 132 9.23 14.94 6.84
CA THR A 132 8.22 14.28 6.02
C THR A 132 6.80 14.67 6.45
N PRO A 133 6.38 14.56 7.72
CA PRO A 133 5.05 15.01 8.15
C PRO A 133 4.72 16.45 7.73
N LEU A 134 5.71 17.35 7.79
CA LEU A 134 5.56 18.74 7.36
C LEU A 134 5.43 18.87 5.83
N ALA A 135 6.16 18.06 5.07
CA ALA A 135 6.11 18.04 3.61
C ALA A 135 4.81 17.42 3.08
N VAL A 136 4.17 16.51 3.83
CA VAL A 136 2.95 15.83 3.39
C VAL A 136 1.65 16.47 3.90
N ALA A 137 1.74 17.36 4.89
CA ALA A 137 0.61 18.11 5.43
C ALA A 137 -0.11 19.03 4.41
N PRO A 138 0.55 19.65 3.42
CA PRO A 138 -0.12 20.52 2.46
C PRO A 138 -1.18 19.80 1.60
N PRO A 139 -2.17 20.55 1.07
CA PRO A 139 -3.20 20.01 0.18
C PRO A 139 -2.63 19.30 -1.05
N LEU A 140 -3.39 18.35 -1.60
CA LEU A 140 -2.97 17.56 -2.76
C LEU A 140 -2.47 18.41 -3.95
N PRO A 141 -3.13 19.52 -4.37
CA PRO A 141 -2.64 20.34 -5.47
C PRO A 141 -1.22 20.90 -5.23
N TRP A 142 -0.91 21.29 -4.00
CA TRP A 142 0.43 21.76 -3.65
C TRP A 142 1.46 20.64 -3.73
N ARG A 143 1.13 19.47 -3.18
CA ARG A 143 2.03 18.30 -3.17
C ARG A 143 2.39 17.84 -4.58
N LEU A 144 1.40 17.81 -5.47
CA LEU A 144 1.61 17.46 -6.88
C LEU A 144 2.48 18.50 -7.59
N ALA A 145 2.26 19.79 -7.33
CA ALA A 145 3.05 20.88 -7.93
C ALA A 145 4.52 20.89 -7.46
N HIS A 146 4.81 20.40 -6.25
CA HIS A 146 6.15 20.41 -5.65
C HIS A 146 6.76 19.02 -5.49
N ALA A 147 6.21 17.99 -6.14
CA ALA A 147 6.62 16.61 -5.91
C ALA A 147 8.09 16.38 -6.29
N LYS A 148 8.51 16.93 -7.42
CA LYS A 148 9.89 16.79 -7.90
C LYS A 148 10.89 17.38 -6.92
N GLU A 149 10.59 18.55 -6.38
CA GLU A 149 11.42 19.30 -5.44
C GLU A 149 11.54 18.53 -4.12
N VAL A 150 10.43 18.03 -3.58
CA VAL A 150 10.42 17.24 -2.35
C VAL A 150 11.22 15.95 -2.50
N PHE A 151 11.01 15.20 -3.59
CA PHE A 151 11.80 13.99 -3.86
C PHE A 151 13.29 14.30 -4.05
N LEU A 152 13.63 15.37 -4.76
CA LEU A 152 15.02 15.75 -4.99
C LEU A 152 15.72 16.14 -3.69
N VAL A 153 15.08 16.95 -2.83
CA VAL A 153 15.64 17.34 -1.53
C VAL A 153 15.86 16.12 -0.64
N ALA A 154 14.87 15.23 -0.55
CA ALA A 154 14.99 13.99 0.22
C ALA A 154 16.14 13.10 -0.30
N ALA A 155 16.23 12.91 -1.63
CA ALA A 155 17.28 12.13 -2.25
C ALA A 155 18.67 12.73 -2.02
N LEU A 156 18.84 14.05 -2.20
CA LEU A 156 20.11 14.74 -1.96
C LEU A 156 20.54 14.66 -0.49
N LEU A 157 19.61 14.79 0.45
CA LEU A 157 19.89 14.62 1.88
C LEU A 157 20.41 13.22 2.19
N VAL A 158 19.74 12.17 1.67
CA VAL A 158 20.16 10.77 1.87
C VAL A 158 21.50 10.48 1.22
N LEU A 159 21.72 10.96 -0.01
CA LEU A 159 22.99 10.79 -0.72
C LEU A 159 24.15 11.48 0.02
N ALA A 160 23.94 12.73 0.47
CA ALA A 160 24.93 13.46 1.25
C ALA A 160 25.24 12.73 2.57
N ALA A 161 24.22 12.28 3.30
CA ALA A 161 24.38 11.52 4.54
C ALA A 161 25.10 10.18 4.32
N THR A 162 24.81 9.50 3.21
CA THR A 162 25.48 8.24 2.82
C THR A 162 26.97 8.50 2.54
N ALA A 163 27.28 9.52 1.75
CA ALA A 163 28.65 9.92 1.43
C ALA A 163 29.42 10.35 2.70
N LEU A 164 28.82 11.18 3.55
CA LEU A 164 29.39 11.60 4.83
C LEU A 164 29.69 10.41 5.74
N THR A 165 28.80 9.41 5.79
CA THR A 165 29.02 8.18 6.56
C THR A 165 30.18 7.37 5.99
N ALA A 166 30.30 7.28 4.66
CA ALA A 166 31.38 6.59 3.97
C ALA A 166 32.75 7.22 4.30
N VAL A 167 32.87 8.55 4.25
CA VAL A 167 34.14 9.28 4.50
C VAL A 167 34.40 9.59 5.98
N ALA A 168 33.43 9.38 6.87
CA ALA A 168 33.58 9.69 8.30
C ALA A 168 34.83 9.04 8.89
N ARG A 169 35.71 9.85 9.49
CA ARG A 169 36.90 9.34 10.17
C ARG A 169 36.48 8.49 11.38
N THR A 170 36.96 7.27 11.41
CA THR A 170 36.60 6.22 12.39
C THR A 170 37.49 6.22 13.63
N GLY A 171 38.29 7.28 13.82
CA GLY A 171 39.12 7.44 15.02
C GLY A 171 38.29 7.38 16.30
N LEU A 172 38.87 6.77 17.34
CA LEU A 172 38.31 6.67 18.68
C LEU A 172 38.30 8.05 19.37
N ARG A 173 37.36 8.94 18.99
CA ARG A 173 37.05 10.12 19.80
C ARG A 173 35.94 9.75 20.80
N ARG A 174 36.32 9.66 22.07
CA ARG A 174 35.43 9.42 23.24
C ARG A 174 34.56 10.64 23.58
N THR A 175 33.87 11.22 22.61
CA THR A 175 32.69 12.05 22.91
C THR A 175 31.50 11.09 22.98
N SER A 176 31.47 10.24 24.01
CA SER A 176 30.43 9.22 24.18
C SER A 176 29.30 9.75 25.03
N LEU A 177 28.08 9.69 24.50
CA LEU A 177 26.89 9.67 25.36
C LEU A 177 26.96 8.43 26.27
N ARG A 178 26.41 8.53 27.48
CA ARG A 178 26.23 7.33 28.31
C ARG A 178 25.32 6.34 27.55
N PRO A 179 25.55 5.02 27.64
CA PRO A 179 24.76 4.01 26.93
C PRO A 179 23.23 4.23 26.98
N PRO A 180 22.61 4.52 28.14
CA PRO A 180 21.16 4.75 28.18
C PRO A 180 20.74 5.98 27.36
N THR A 181 21.50 7.07 27.39
CA THR A 181 21.20 8.28 26.61
C THR A 181 21.34 8.03 25.11
N ALA A 182 22.38 7.28 24.69
CA ALA A 182 22.58 6.92 23.30
C ALA A 182 21.40 6.09 22.75
N THR A 183 20.93 5.11 23.52
CA THR A 183 19.75 4.31 23.19
C THR A 183 18.51 5.19 23.07
N VAL A 184 18.24 6.07 24.03
CA VAL A 184 17.07 6.96 23.99
C VAL A 184 17.08 7.85 22.74
N VAL A 185 18.22 8.49 22.43
CA VAL A 185 18.32 9.38 21.26
C VAL A 185 18.09 8.61 19.96
N ALA A 186 18.70 7.43 19.81
CA ALA A 186 18.49 6.60 18.64
C ALA A 186 17.03 6.11 18.53
N SER A 187 16.44 5.65 19.64
CA SER A 187 15.05 5.21 19.70
C SER A 187 14.09 6.33 19.31
N VAL A 188 14.27 7.55 19.83
CA VAL A 188 13.42 8.70 19.47
C VAL A 188 13.51 9.01 17.97
N ALA A 189 14.71 8.99 17.39
CA ALA A 189 14.88 9.20 15.95
C ALA A 189 14.18 8.11 15.12
N ALA A 190 14.34 6.84 15.49
CA ALA A 190 13.67 5.72 14.82
C ALA A 190 12.14 5.79 14.97
N THR A 191 11.64 6.09 16.17
CA THR A 191 10.20 6.26 16.43
C THR A 191 9.62 7.40 15.60
N ALA A 192 10.31 8.56 15.51
CA ALA A 192 9.86 9.66 14.68
C ALA A 192 9.73 9.24 13.20
N ALA A 193 10.73 8.52 12.66
CA ALA A 193 10.68 8.00 11.29
C ALA A 193 9.59 6.94 11.08
N LEU A 194 9.36 6.06 12.06
CA LEU A 194 8.34 4.99 11.98
C LEU A 194 6.91 5.50 12.22
N ALA A 195 6.75 6.65 12.86
CA ALA A 195 5.44 7.27 13.10
C ALA A 195 4.88 8.02 11.89
N VAL A 196 5.70 8.27 10.86
CA VAL A 196 5.26 9.05 9.68
C VAL A 196 4.11 8.38 8.93
N PRO A 197 4.12 7.06 8.63
CA PRO A 197 2.99 6.41 7.96
C PRO A 197 1.69 6.44 8.76
N THR A 198 1.76 6.56 10.09
CA THR A 198 0.60 6.60 10.99
C THR A 198 0.20 8.02 11.39
N TRP A 199 0.92 9.03 10.91
CA TRP A 199 0.61 10.43 11.21
C TRP A 199 -0.75 10.81 10.63
N PRO A 200 -1.60 11.60 11.32
CA PRO A 200 -2.99 11.85 10.89
C PRO A 200 -3.12 12.39 9.46
N GLN A 201 -2.25 13.32 9.07
CA GLN A 201 -2.21 13.92 7.74
C GLN A 201 -1.36 13.14 6.72
N SER A 202 -0.74 12.03 7.12
CA SER A 202 0.07 11.23 6.19
C SER A 202 -0.83 10.62 5.12
N PRO A 203 -0.54 10.84 3.83
CA PRO A 203 -1.31 10.25 2.75
C PRO A 203 -0.84 8.83 2.44
N TYR A 204 -1.72 8.02 1.84
CA TYR A 204 -1.37 6.71 1.26
C TYR A 204 -0.44 6.80 0.05
N SER A 205 -0.22 7.98 -0.48
CA SER A 205 0.82 8.20 -1.49
C SER A 205 1.13 9.68 -1.52
N TYR A 206 2.40 10.02 -1.74
CA TYR A 206 2.74 11.43 -1.83
C TYR A 206 2.20 12.05 -3.13
N SER A 207 2.37 11.36 -4.25
CA SER A 207 2.01 11.89 -5.59
C SER A 207 1.42 10.86 -6.54
N ASN A 208 1.08 9.65 -6.09
CA ASN A 208 0.53 8.59 -6.93
C ASN A 208 -0.94 8.28 -6.56
N VAL A 209 -1.43 7.09 -6.93
CA VAL A 209 -2.75 6.56 -6.58
C VAL A 209 -3.02 6.71 -5.08
N HIS A 210 -4.25 7.07 -4.73
CA HIS A 210 -4.70 7.33 -3.35
C HIS A 210 -3.96 8.47 -2.62
N SER A 211 -3.27 9.36 -3.34
CA SER A 211 -2.59 10.49 -2.71
C SER A 211 -3.50 11.48 -1.99
N ALA A 212 -4.80 11.50 -2.30
CA ALA A 212 -5.79 12.30 -1.57
C ALA A 212 -6.08 11.74 -0.16
N TYR A 213 -6.02 10.41 0.01
CA TYR A 213 -6.50 9.74 1.22
C TYR A 213 -5.48 9.81 2.35
N THR A 214 -5.87 10.41 3.46
CA THR A 214 -5.07 10.50 4.70
C THR A 214 -5.58 9.55 5.78
N ASN A 215 -4.79 9.35 6.84
CA ASN A 215 -5.23 8.55 8.00
C ASN A 215 -6.47 9.15 8.69
N THR A 216 -6.52 10.47 8.88
CA THR A 216 -7.71 11.14 9.44
C THR A 216 -8.91 10.95 8.55
N GLU A 217 -8.76 11.16 7.24
CA GLU A 217 -9.85 10.98 6.28
C GLU A 217 -10.36 9.54 6.30
N ARG A 218 -9.47 8.54 6.40
CA ARG A 218 -9.87 7.14 6.54
C ARG A 218 -10.73 6.89 7.77
N VAL A 219 -10.37 7.46 8.93
CA VAL A 219 -11.19 7.33 10.15
C VAL A 219 -12.56 7.94 9.93
N THR A 220 -12.63 9.16 9.38
CA THR A 220 -13.89 9.84 9.08
C THR A 220 -14.73 9.03 8.09
N THR A 221 -14.15 8.59 6.96
CA THR A 221 -14.83 7.76 5.96
C THR A 221 -15.33 6.45 6.55
N THR A 222 -14.54 5.80 7.41
CA THR A 222 -14.96 4.55 8.08
C THR A 222 -16.13 4.80 9.02
N GLN A 223 -16.11 5.89 9.79
CA GLN A 223 -17.21 6.27 10.68
C GLN A 223 -18.50 6.57 9.90
N THR A 224 -18.39 7.34 8.81
CA THR A 224 -19.51 7.61 7.91
C THR A 224 -20.06 6.32 7.30
N ARG A 225 -19.19 5.43 6.83
CA ARG A 225 -19.59 4.11 6.30
C ARG A 225 -20.33 3.29 7.31
N LEU A 226 -19.82 3.18 8.54
CA LEU A 226 -20.47 2.45 9.62
C LEU A 226 -21.88 2.99 9.92
N ALA A 227 -22.04 4.32 9.92
CA ALA A 227 -23.36 4.93 10.07
C ALA A 227 -24.29 4.59 8.90
N ASN A 228 -23.79 4.68 7.66
CA ASN A 228 -24.54 4.30 6.45
C ASN A 228 -24.95 2.81 6.46
N MET A 229 -24.09 1.91 6.94
CA MET A 229 -24.40 0.47 7.05
C MET A 229 -25.45 0.20 8.12
N ALA A 230 -25.41 0.93 9.24
CA ALA A 230 -26.45 0.82 10.26
C ALA A 230 -27.82 1.25 9.73
N GLU A 231 -27.87 2.34 8.93
CA GLU A 231 -29.08 2.75 8.22
C GLU A 231 -29.54 1.68 7.22
N ALA A 232 -28.61 1.08 6.47
CA ALA A 232 -28.91 -0.02 5.56
C ALA A 232 -29.57 -1.22 6.27
N HIS A 233 -29.10 -1.60 7.46
CA HIS A 233 -29.70 -2.67 8.26
C HIS A 233 -31.12 -2.36 8.70
N THR A 234 -31.49 -1.08 8.86
CA THR A 234 -32.90 -0.72 9.10
C THR A 234 -33.78 -0.91 7.86
N LEU A 235 -33.19 -0.78 6.66
CA LEU A 235 -33.90 -0.91 5.39
C LEU A 235 -34.08 -2.37 4.97
N ILE A 236 -32.99 -3.14 4.95
CA ILE A 236 -32.98 -4.51 4.40
C ILE A 236 -32.95 -5.59 5.48
N GLY A 237 -32.66 -5.26 6.74
CA GLY A 237 -32.45 -6.22 7.83
C GLY A 237 -31.01 -6.76 7.87
N PRO A 238 -30.42 -6.96 9.06
CA PRO A 238 -29.02 -7.38 9.19
C PRO A 238 -28.77 -8.84 8.76
N ASP A 239 -29.76 -9.73 8.93
CA ASP A 239 -29.65 -11.16 8.61
C ASP A 239 -30.12 -11.50 7.18
N THR A 240 -30.50 -10.48 6.41
CA THR A 240 -31.02 -10.68 5.06
C THR A 240 -29.91 -11.11 4.13
N GLN A 241 -30.14 -12.19 3.39
CA GLN A 241 -29.19 -12.69 2.41
C GLN A 241 -29.09 -11.75 1.21
N VAL A 242 -27.86 -11.34 0.90
CA VAL A 242 -27.56 -10.40 -0.18
C VAL A 242 -26.53 -10.96 -1.15
N MET A 243 -26.55 -10.41 -2.37
CA MET A 243 -25.43 -10.52 -3.30
C MET A 243 -24.75 -9.15 -3.38
N TYR A 244 -23.44 -9.10 -3.16
CA TYR A 244 -22.71 -7.85 -3.31
C TYR A 244 -22.29 -7.66 -4.76
N LEU A 245 -22.60 -6.49 -5.29
CA LEU A 245 -21.91 -5.84 -6.39
C LEU A 245 -21.11 -4.63 -5.89
N ALA A 246 -20.34 -4.87 -4.84
CA ALA A 246 -19.51 -3.91 -4.15
C ALA A 246 -18.10 -4.48 -3.91
N PHE A 247 -17.20 -3.62 -3.45
CA PHE A 247 -15.79 -3.96 -3.29
C PHE A 247 -15.19 -3.43 -2.01
N GLY A 248 -14.21 -4.19 -1.52
CA GLY A 248 -13.33 -3.77 -0.45
C GLY A 248 -14.04 -3.85 0.89
N ASP A 249 -13.95 -2.78 1.66
CA ASP A 249 -14.44 -2.71 3.03
C ASP A 249 -15.96 -2.65 3.15
N LEU A 250 -16.68 -2.22 2.11
CA LEU A 250 -18.15 -2.12 2.17
C LEU A 250 -18.83 -3.45 2.43
N ASP A 251 -18.39 -4.54 1.79
CA ASP A 251 -18.98 -5.87 1.97
C ASP A 251 -18.79 -6.35 3.42
N TYR A 252 -17.62 -6.08 4.01
CA TYR A 252 -17.29 -6.43 5.40
C TYR A 252 -17.99 -5.53 6.43
N LEU A 253 -18.18 -4.25 6.11
CA LEU A 253 -18.84 -3.31 7.01
C LEU A 253 -20.35 -3.51 7.02
N LEU A 254 -20.96 -3.81 5.86
CA LEU A 254 -22.37 -4.13 5.78
C LEU A 254 -22.64 -5.49 6.45
N ASN A 255 -21.79 -6.49 6.22
CA ASN A 255 -21.83 -7.77 6.94
C ASN A 255 -23.17 -8.52 6.87
N ASN A 256 -24.00 -8.24 5.85
CA ASN A 256 -25.15 -9.07 5.53
C ASN A 256 -24.66 -10.45 4.98
N PRO A 257 -25.31 -11.56 5.34
CA PRO A 257 -24.92 -12.88 4.86
C PRO A 257 -25.07 -13.01 3.34
N THR A 258 -24.27 -13.87 2.72
CA THR A 258 -24.39 -14.23 1.31
C THR A 258 -24.20 -15.73 1.11
N THR A 259 -24.97 -16.32 0.22
CA THR A 259 -24.83 -17.73 -0.21
C THR A 259 -23.83 -17.89 -1.35
N CYS A 260 -23.38 -16.78 -1.95
CA CYS A 260 -22.38 -16.82 -2.99
C CYS A 260 -21.04 -17.34 -2.44
N THR A 261 -20.42 -18.26 -3.17
CA THR A 261 -19.06 -18.75 -2.87
C THR A 261 -18.05 -17.60 -2.73
N TYR A 262 -18.24 -16.53 -3.51
CA TYR A 262 -17.42 -15.33 -3.47
C TYR A 262 -18.28 -14.13 -3.07
N PRO A 263 -17.96 -13.44 -1.96
CA PRO A 263 -18.77 -12.31 -1.51
C PRO A 263 -18.67 -11.13 -2.46
N SER A 264 -17.50 -10.84 -3.05
CA SER A 264 -17.32 -9.76 -4.02
C SER A 264 -17.34 -10.29 -5.46
N PRO A 265 -18.00 -9.61 -6.42
CA PRO A 265 -18.22 -10.13 -7.77
C PRO A 265 -17.00 -9.85 -8.66
N VAL A 266 -15.78 -9.99 -8.14
CA VAL A 266 -14.54 -9.54 -8.80
C VAL A 266 -14.45 -10.09 -10.23
N PHE A 267 -14.87 -11.34 -10.45
CA PHE A 267 -14.89 -11.96 -11.78
C PHE A 267 -15.89 -11.28 -12.74
N LEU A 268 -17.09 -10.94 -12.28
CA LEU A 268 -18.06 -10.17 -13.07
C LEU A 268 -17.49 -8.76 -13.35
N GLN A 269 -16.97 -8.07 -12.34
CA GLN A 269 -16.44 -6.71 -12.51
C GLN A 269 -15.27 -6.67 -13.49
N ARG A 270 -14.34 -7.62 -13.38
CA ARG A 270 -13.15 -7.70 -14.23
C ARG A 270 -13.51 -8.02 -15.68
N SER A 271 -14.61 -8.73 -15.93
CA SER A 271 -15.08 -9.02 -17.29
C SER A 271 -15.38 -7.77 -18.12
N THR A 272 -15.66 -6.64 -17.46
CA THR A 272 -15.93 -5.34 -18.13
C THR A 272 -14.71 -4.79 -18.89
N TYR A 273 -13.49 -5.21 -18.56
CA TYR A 273 -12.25 -4.78 -19.24
C TYR A 273 -11.23 -5.91 -19.48
N LEU A 274 -11.45 -7.11 -18.94
CA LEU A 274 -10.68 -8.32 -19.21
C LEU A 274 -11.62 -9.39 -19.80
N PRO A 275 -11.80 -9.46 -21.13
CA PRO A 275 -12.74 -10.40 -21.75
C PRO A 275 -12.52 -11.87 -21.37
N LYS A 276 -11.26 -12.27 -21.12
CA LYS A 276 -10.92 -13.63 -20.65
C LYS A 276 -11.56 -13.97 -19.30
N ALA A 277 -11.83 -12.98 -18.45
CA ALA A 277 -12.47 -13.23 -17.16
C ALA A 277 -13.88 -13.84 -17.34
N ALA A 278 -14.61 -13.47 -18.41
CA ALA A 278 -15.91 -14.05 -18.73
C ALA A 278 -15.87 -15.55 -19.10
N THR A 279 -14.68 -16.11 -19.35
CA THR A 279 -14.51 -17.53 -19.70
C THR A 279 -14.20 -18.41 -18.49
N LEU A 280 -13.93 -17.81 -17.34
CA LEU A 280 -13.54 -18.49 -16.11
C LEU A 280 -14.73 -19.18 -15.45
N GLU A 281 -14.46 -20.27 -14.72
CA GLU A 281 -15.46 -20.96 -13.89
C GLU A 281 -16.01 -20.02 -12.83
N SER A 282 -15.15 -19.26 -12.14
CA SER A 282 -15.61 -18.33 -11.10
C SER A 282 -16.50 -17.21 -11.63
N TYR A 283 -16.38 -16.84 -12.92
CA TYR A 283 -17.35 -15.93 -13.56
C TYR A 283 -18.72 -16.61 -13.70
N ARG A 284 -18.75 -17.86 -14.17
CA ARG A 284 -19.99 -18.64 -14.30
C ARG A 284 -20.65 -18.90 -12.94
N GLU A 285 -19.86 -19.20 -11.90
CA GLU A 285 -20.34 -19.34 -10.52
C GLU A 285 -20.94 -18.02 -10.00
N ALA A 286 -20.25 -16.89 -10.19
CA ALA A 286 -20.76 -15.58 -9.78
C ALA A 286 -22.04 -15.20 -10.53
N LEU A 287 -22.11 -15.49 -11.83
CA LEU A 287 -23.29 -15.27 -12.65
C LEU A 287 -24.46 -16.18 -12.23
N ALA A 288 -24.18 -17.42 -11.83
CA ALA A 288 -25.20 -18.33 -11.31
C ALA A 288 -25.76 -17.85 -9.96
N CYS A 289 -24.90 -17.29 -9.09
CA CYS A 289 -25.35 -16.78 -7.80
C CYS A 289 -26.40 -15.66 -7.91
N LEU A 290 -26.36 -14.86 -8.98
CA LEU A 290 -27.38 -13.83 -9.23
C LEU A 290 -28.81 -14.39 -9.33
N ASP A 291 -28.96 -15.68 -9.64
CA ASP A 291 -30.26 -16.35 -9.70
C ASP A 291 -30.67 -17.05 -8.40
N ASP A 292 -29.80 -17.11 -7.38
CA ASP A 292 -30.10 -17.83 -6.14
C ASP A 292 -31.38 -17.28 -5.49
N PRO A 293 -32.44 -18.11 -5.34
CA PRO A 293 -33.72 -17.66 -4.82
C PRO A 293 -33.68 -17.23 -3.35
N ASN A 294 -32.63 -17.61 -2.60
CA ASN A 294 -32.49 -17.23 -1.19
C ASN A 294 -31.94 -15.80 -1.04
N ILE A 295 -31.41 -15.21 -2.11
CA ILE A 295 -30.89 -13.84 -2.08
C ILE A 295 -32.04 -12.86 -2.33
N HIS A 296 -32.27 -11.96 -1.38
CA HIS A 296 -33.40 -11.03 -1.41
C HIS A 296 -33.03 -9.63 -1.91
N TYR A 297 -31.77 -9.22 -1.75
CA TYR A 297 -31.27 -7.95 -2.23
C TYR A 297 -29.94 -8.08 -2.97
N LEU A 298 -29.78 -7.25 -3.99
CA LEU A 298 -28.51 -6.94 -4.63
C LEU A 298 -27.97 -5.64 -4.02
N VAL A 299 -26.77 -5.68 -3.45
CA VAL A 299 -26.10 -4.52 -2.85
C VAL A 299 -25.09 -3.98 -3.85
N TRP A 300 -25.40 -2.89 -4.52
CA TRP A 300 -24.61 -2.34 -5.62
C TRP A 300 -23.83 -1.10 -5.22
N GLN A 301 -22.52 -1.06 -5.45
CA GLN A 301 -21.67 0.13 -5.31
C GLN A 301 -21.44 0.81 -6.67
N PRO A 302 -22.12 1.93 -6.99
CA PRO A 302 -22.04 2.56 -8.32
C PRO A 302 -20.66 3.11 -8.66
N SER A 303 -19.87 3.49 -7.65
CA SER A 303 -18.51 4.03 -7.85
C SER A 303 -17.49 2.98 -8.30
N TRP A 304 -17.81 1.68 -8.19
CA TRP A 304 -16.88 0.60 -8.50
C TRP A 304 -17.40 -0.37 -9.56
N PHE A 305 -18.71 -0.63 -9.55
CA PHE A 305 -19.34 -1.59 -10.45
C PHE A 305 -20.30 -0.87 -11.40
N THR A 306 -20.12 -1.08 -12.70
CA THR A 306 -20.97 -0.49 -13.75
C THR A 306 -21.72 -1.61 -14.46
N PRO A 307 -23.00 -1.88 -14.11
CA PRO A 307 -23.76 -2.97 -14.70
C PRO A 307 -23.81 -2.94 -16.24
N SER A 308 -23.93 -1.75 -16.83
CA SER A 308 -24.00 -1.58 -18.29
C SER A 308 -22.71 -1.91 -19.03
N ALA A 309 -21.58 -2.07 -18.34
CA ALA A 309 -20.30 -2.45 -18.93
C ALA A 309 -20.08 -3.98 -18.94
N LEU A 310 -20.99 -4.75 -18.34
CA LEU A 310 -20.88 -6.21 -18.30
C LEU A 310 -21.16 -6.86 -19.65
N PRO A 311 -20.74 -8.12 -19.85
CA PRO A 311 -21.26 -8.96 -20.93
C PRO A 311 -22.81 -9.04 -20.94
N GLN A 312 -23.40 -9.21 -22.12
CA GLN A 312 -24.85 -9.08 -22.33
C GLN A 312 -25.68 -10.09 -21.52
N ASP A 313 -25.17 -11.30 -21.32
CA ASP A 313 -25.76 -12.34 -20.48
C ASP A 313 -25.91 -11.85 -19.02
N ALA A 314 -24.85 -11.26 -18.46
CA ALA A 314 -24.86 -10.71 -17.11
C ALA A 314 -25.76 -9.47 -16.99
N GLN A 315 -25.76 -8.58 -17.99
CA GLN A 315 -26.69 -7.44 -18.03
C GLN A 315 -28.15 -7.90 -18.05
N THR A 316 -28.46 -8.89 -18.89
CA THR A 316 -29.80 -9.46 -19.01
C THR A 316 -30.22 -10.03 -17.67
N LYS A 317 -29.39 -10.88 -17.07
CA LYS A 317 -29.69 -11.48 -15.76
C LYS A 317 -29.92 -10.41 -14.68
N LEU A 318 -29.09 -9.38 -14.61
CA LEU A 318 -29.27 -8.30 -13.63
C LEU A 318 -30.61 -7.58 -13.82
N THR A 319 -30.93 -7.22 -15.06
CA THR A 319 -32.14 -6.46 -15.37
C THR A 319 -33.42 -7.31 -15.29
N THR A 320 -33.35 -8.63 -15.48
CA THR A 320 -34.53 -9.51 -15.36
C THR A 320 -34.82 -9.92 -13.93
N THR A 321 -33.80 -10.02 -13.08
CA THR A 321 -33.92 -10.58 -11.71
C THR A 321 -34.08 -9.51 -10.63
N TRP A 322 -33.54 -8.31 -10.85
CA TRP A 322 -33.46 -7.26 -9.82
C TRP A 322 -34.16 -5.97 -10.24
N THR A 323 -34.78 -5.29 -9.29
CA THR A 323 -35.37 -3.96 -9.49
C THR A 323 -34.45 -2.92 -8.87
N CYS A 324 -33.58 -2.31 -9.69
CA CYS A 324 -32.70 -1.23 -9.24
C CYS A 324 -33.32 0.14 -9.55
N PRO A 325 -33.14 1.15 -8.67
CA PRO A 325 -33.47 2.53 -8.99
C PRO A 325 -32.59 3.03 -10.16
N PRO A 326 -33.03 4.08 -10.88
CA PRO A 326 -32.21 4.68 -11.94
C PRO A 326 -30.90 5.23 -11.36
N PRO A 327 -29.84 5.37 -12.19
CA PRO A 327 -28.57 5.91 -11.75
C PRO A 327 -28.76 7.29 -11.10
N PRO A 328 -28.31 7.49 -9.85
CA PRO A 328 -28.48 8.75 -9.14
C PRO A 328 -27.57 9.84 -9.71
N PRO A 329 -27.95 11.13 -9.59
CA PRO A 329 -27.11 12.24 -10.02
C PRO A 329 -25.80 12.30 -9.19
N PRO A 330 -24.71 12.86 -9.72
CA PRO A 330 -23.45 12.99 -8.98
C PRO A 330 -23.57 13.94 -7.77
N PRO A 331 -22.98 13.60 -6.61
CA PRO A 331 -22.29 12.34 -6.32
C PRO A 331 -23.29 11.20 -6.03
N PRO A 332 -23.06 9.98 -6.57
CA PRO A 332 -23.94 8.85 -6.27
C PRO A 332 -23.86 8.47 -4.78
N PRO A 333 -24.93 7.84 -4.22
CA PRO A 333 -24.85 7.21 -2.91
C PRO A 333 -23.80 6.10 -2.94
N GLU A 334 -23.28 5.79 -1.77
CA GLU A 334 -22.21 4.79 -1.63
C GLU A 334 -22.69 3.39 -2.01
N LEU A 335 -23.91 3.02 -1.62
CA LEU A 335 -24.56 1.76 -1.97
C LEU A 335 -26.00 2.00 -2.45
N ILE A 336 -26.45 1.13 -3.35
CA ILE A 336 -27.81 1.02 -3.84
C ILE A 336 -28.31 -0.39 -3.53
N TYR A 337 -29.51 -0.48 -2.96
CA TYR A 337 -30.14 -1.76 -2.63
C TYR A 337 -31.22 -2.06 -3.66
N CYS A 338 -31.03 -3.10 -4.46
CA CYS A 338 -32.02 -3.53 -5.44
C CYS A 338 -32.75 -4.77 -4.93
N PRO A 339 -34.05 -4.69 -4.59
CA PRO A 339 -34.83 -5.87 -4.25
C PRO A 339 -34.95 -6.82 -5.44
N ARG A 340 -35.08 -8.11 -5.13
CA ARG A 340 -35.45 -9.12 -6.13
C ARG A 340 -36.85 -8.84 -6.68
N LYS A 341 -37.05 -9.15 -7.96
CA LYS A 341 -38.34 -9.05 -8.66
C LYS A 341 -39.33 -10.13 -8.27
#